data_AF-A0A0G4NG96-F1
#
_entry.id   AF-A0A0G4NG96-F1
#
_cell.length_a   1.000
_cell.length_b   1.000
_cell.length_c   1.000
_cell.angle_alpha   90.00
_cell.angle_beta   90.00
_cell.angle_gamma   90.00
#
_symmetry.space_group_name_H-M   'P 1'
#
loop_
_entity.id
_entity.type
_entity.pdbx_description
1 polymer ?
#
loop_
_entity_poly.entity_id
_entity_poly.type
_entity_poly.pdbx_seq_one_letter_code
_entity_poly.pdbx_strand_id
1 'polypeptide(L)'
;MNSIITPAFLSSIRKSRSLPRNSWYSITATTLSILNRPDEIPRVFNDAIGGAASLADGHPSVDEQLIIARRMREALVKASAVGGLPKTINALMAMKAVTPSHLLDDPGDTSPTTRRHDVEKDSVEILERGEMFWDRIYGKISRRIMSQMERCGTEDLAVTARLMYGHILSNTQILSAPETSFVLIAGLIPQDVNPQLKGHLRGALNAGASKDEVTAVRDLVIRICEAAGMQKLDASAPGDGQDDRRAKRENFSQQRDLKAERCPSATNQGFGCSRCVEKRCLLTGGAGEFAPSPGLHGRFVYETAQPRVLRMRDEATRTSSYSSMPSGPASSERVSEDMPSRNHTPHPPFPSTPPRRHGLHSTPQDNTHL
;
A
#
# COMPACT_ATOMS: atom_id res chain seq x y z
N MET A 1 -5.88 -18.97 21.89
CA MET A 1 -4.76 -18.83 20.93
C MET A 1 -3.58 -18.26 21.69
N ASN A 2 -2.38 -18.76 21.45
CA ASN A 2 -1.18 -18.21 22.06
C ASN A 2 -0.94 -16.79 21.55
N SER A 3 -0.47 -15.90 22.44
CA SER A 3 -0.12 -14.53 22.05
C SER A 3 1.07 -14.56 21.11
N ILE A 4 0.95 -13.86 19.98
CA ILE A 4 2.05 -13.73 19.00
C ILE A 4 3.13 -12.83 19.59
N ILE A 5 2.72 -11.74 20.23
CA ILE A 5 3.62 -10.71 20.74
C ILE A 5 3.90 -10.95 22.22
N THR A 6 4.98 -11.67 22.51
CA THR A 6 5.46 -11.91 23.88
C THR A 6 6.54 -10.90 24.29
N PRO A 7 6.76 -10.65 25.60
CA PRO A 7 7.87 -9.80 26.07
C PRO A 7 9.24 -10.25 25.56
N ALA A 8 9.48 -11.57 25.49
CA ALA A 8 10.71 -12.14 24.96
C ALA A 8 10.88 -11.84 23.46
N PHE A 9 9.79 -11.94 22.68
CA PHE A 9 9.79 -11.60 21.27
C PHE A 9 10.10 -10.12 21.04
N LEU A 10 9.42 -9.22 21.76
CA LEU A 10 9.67 -7.77 21.69
C LEU A 10 11.12 -7.41 22.08
N SER A 11 11.65 -8.01 23.15
CA SER A 11 13.05 -7.82 23.56
C SER A 11 14.03 -8.25 22.46
N SER A 12 13.75 -9.38 21.79
CA SER A 12 14.57 -9.86 20.67
C SER A 12 14.54 -8.90 19.47
N ILE A 13 13.37 -8.34 19.13
CA ILE A 13 13.25 -7.38 18.02
C ILE A 13 14.06 -6.12 18.30
N ARG A 14 13.96 -5.57 19.50
CA ARG A 14 14.64 -4.33 19.90
C ARG A 14 16.16 -4.44 19.89
N LYS A 15 16.70 -5.63 20.10
CA LYS A 15 18.15 -5.90 20.04
C LYS A 15 18.69 -6.02 18.61
N SER A 16 17.82 -6.04 17.60
CA SER A 16 18.23 -6.11 16.20
C SER A 16 18.92 -4.81 15.77
N ARG A 17 20.24 -4.88 15.52
CA ARG A 17 21.06 -3.72 15.15
C ARG A 17 20.87 -3.25 13.71
N SER A 18 20.44 -4.16 12.82
CA SER A 18 20.21 -3.89 11.40
C SER A 18 18.81 -3.37 11.10
N LEU A 19 17.89 -3.41 12.07
CA LEU A 19 16.55 -2.86 11.90
C LEU A 19 16.63 -1.32 11.98
N PRO A 20 15.97 -0.59 11.06
CA PRO A 20 15.94 0.87 11.12
C PRO A 20 15.42 1.35 12.49
N ARG A 21 16.08 2.35 13.06
CA ARG A 21 15.67 2.92 14.35
C ARG A 21 14.21 3.35 14.29
N ASN A 22 13.48 3.14 15.40
CA ASN A 22 12.10 3.60 15.54
C ASN A 22 11.15 3.10 14.43
N SER A 23 11.40 1.93 13.83
CA SER A 23 10.54 1.36 12.78
C SER A 23 9.82 0.07 13.20
N TRP A 24 10.34 -0.63 14.20
CA TRP A 24 9.90 -1.97 14.58
C TRP A 24 8.42 -2.05 14.92
N TYR A 25 7.89 -1.04 15.62
CA TYR A 25 6.50 -0.98 16.05
C TYR A 25 5.55 -0.79 14.85
N SER A 26 5.96 -0.01 13.84
CA SER A 26 5.17 0.23 12.63
C SER A 26 5.14 -1.01 11.74
N ILE A 27 6.29 -1.70 11.59
CA ILE A 27 6.39 -2.95 10.84
C ILE A 27 5.56 -4.04 11.52
N THR A 28 5.68 -4.16 12.85
CA THR A 28 4.97 -5.18 13.63
C THR A 28 3.46 -4.95 13.59
N ALA A 29 2.99 -3.73 13.85
CA ALA A 29 1.56 -3.40 13.79
C ALA A 29 0.97 -3.58 12.40
N THR A 30 1.71 -3.22 11.34
CA THR A 30 1.30 -3.46 9.95
C THR A 30 1.13 -4.96 9.69
N THR A 31 2.12 -5.77 10.05
CA THR A 31 2.08 -7.22 9.86
C THR A 31 0.89 -7.84 10.59
N LEU A 32 0.68 -7.48 11.85
CA LEU A 32 -0.45 -7.96 12.66
C LEU A 32 -1.82 -7.53 12.09
N SER A 33 -1.91 -6.31 11.57
CA SER A 33 -3.10 -5.83 10.87
C SER A 33 -3.43 -6.73 9.67
N ILE A 34 -2.43 -7.02 8.82
CA ILE A 34 -2.61 -7.90 7.65
C ILE A 34 -2.98 -9.33 8.04
N LEU A 35 -2.37 -9.86 9.10
CA LEU A 35 -2.69 -11.18 9.67
C LEU A 35 -4.06 -11.22 10.37
N ASN A 36 -4.82 -10.11 10.38
CA ASN A 36 -6.09 -9.98 11.05
C ASN A 36 -6.01 -10.30 12.56
N ARG A 37 -4.96 -9.77 13.20
CA ARG A 37 -4.69 -9.84 14.65
C ARG A 37 -4.65 -8.44 15.28
N PRO A 38 -5.74 -7.65 15.16
CA PRO A 38 -5.80 -6.33 15.81
C PRO A 38 -5.72 -6.42 17.33
N ASP A 39 -6.05 -7.57 17.92
CA ASP A 39 -5.97 -7.86 19.36
C ASP A 39 -4.53 -7.80 19.92
N GLU A 40 -3.51 -7.97 19.09
CA GLU A 40 -2.10 -7.93 19.49
C GLU A 40 -1.50 -6.51 19.42
N ILE A 41 -2.14 -5.60 18.67
CA ILE A 41 -1.63 -4.23 18.45
C ILE A 41 -1.51 -3.40 19.73
N PRO A 42 -2.45 -3.46 20.70
CA PRO A 42 -2.30 -2.77 21.98
C PRO A 42 -0.99 -3.10 22.71
N ARG A 43 -0.54 -4.36 22.65
CA ARG A 43 0.72 -4.78 23.30
C ARG A 43 1.93 -4.13 22.66
N VAL A 44 1.95 -4.09 21.32
CA VAL A 44 3.03 -3.43 20.55
C VAL A 44 3.07 -1.94 20.86
N PHE A 45 1.91 -1.27 20.88
CA PHE A 45 1.82 0.15 21.16
C PHE A 45 2.31 0.49 22.57
N ASN A 46 1.81 -0.21 23.59
CA ASN A 46 2.17 0.03 24.99
C ASN A 46 3.66 -0.21 25.25
N ASP A 47 4.27 -1.25 24.66
CA ASP A 47 5.71 -1.48 24.77
C ASP A 47 6.52 -0.35 24.09
N ALA A 48 6.03 0.16 22.95
CA ALA A 48 6.69 1.24 22.23
C ALA A 48 6.68 2.56 23.02
N ILE A 49 5.54 2.98 23.57
CA ILE A 49 5.44 4.22 24.36
C ILE A 49 5.96 4.07 25.80
N GLY A 50 5.96 2.85 26.35
CA GLY A 50 6.42 2.52 27.70
C GLY A 50 7.93 2.45 27.86
N GLY A 51 8.71 2.88 26.87
CA GLY A 51 10.17 3.06 26.99
C GLY A 51 11.05 1.86 26.83
N ALA A 52 10.45 0.72 26.51
CA ALA A 52 11.20 -0.38 25.94
C ALA A 52 11.83 -0.01 24.58
N ALA A 53 11.21 0.88 23.79
CA ALA A 53 11.68 1.25 22.45
C ALA A 53 12.91 2.19 22.42
N SER A 54 13.22 2.90 23.51
CA SER A 54 14.40 3.76 23.58
C SER A 54 15.61 2.92 23.96
N LEU A 55 16.63 2.89 23.09
CA LEU A 55 17.96 2.35 23.43
C LEU A 55 18.73 3.29 24.38
N ALA A 56 18.19 4.48 24.68
CA ALA A 56 18.68 5.40 25.69
C ALA A 56 17.87 5.20 26.99
N ASP A 57 18.56 4.99 28.10
CA ASP A 57 18.06 4.55 29.42
C ASP A 57 17.01 5.47 30.08
N GLY A 58 15.82 5.58 29.49
CA GLY A 58 14.73 6.39 30.02
C GLY A 58 13.38 6.12 29.35
N HIS A 59 12.31 6.40 30.09
CA HIS A 59 10.97 6.46 29.52
C HIS A 59 10.90 7.58 28.46
N PRO A 60 10.33 7.33 27.27
CA PRO A 60 10.12 8.31 26.23
C PRO A 60 9.37 9.50 26.79
N SER A 61 9.84 10.69 26.47
CA SER A 61 9.11 11.94 26.69
C SER A 61 7.73 11.87 26.05
N VAL A 62 6.80 12.73 26.51
CA VAL A 62 5.45 12.80 25.93
C VAL A 62 5.50 13.06 24.42
N ASP A 63 6.43 13.90 23.97
CA ASP A 63 6.65 14.20 22.55
C ASP A 63 7.10 12.97 21.76
N GLU A 64 8.02 12.17 22.32
CA GLU A 64 8.45 10.90 21.70
C GLU A 64 7.32 9.88 21.64
N GLN A 65 6.49 9.78 22.69
CA GLN A 65 5.31 8.92 22.69
C GLN A 65 4.31 9.36 21.61
N LEU A 66 4.10 10.67 21.44
CA LEU A 66 3.24 11.22 20.40
C LEU A 66 3.79 10.92 19.00
N ILE A 67 5.11 11.04 18.81
CA ILE A 67 5.78 10.66 17.56
C ILE A 67 5.57 9.17 17.25
N ILE A 68 5.78 8.28 18.22
CA ILE A 68 5.55 6.83 18.08
C ILE A 68 4.09 6.56 17.70
N ALA A 69 3.14 7.17 18.42
CA ALA A 69 1.72 7.02 18.18
C ALA A 69 1.33 7.44 16.76
N ARG A 70 1.78 8.61 16.31
CA ARG A 70 1.53 9.12 14.96
C ARG A 70 2.17 8.24 13.87
N ARG A 71 3.39 7.75 14.09
CA ARG A 71 4.09 6.85 13.15
C ARG A 71 3.43 5.47 13.03
N MET A 72 2.90 4.92 14.11
CA MET A 72 2.12 3.69 14.08
C MET A 72 0.79 3.88 13.34
N ARG A 73 0.05 4.96 13.64
CA ARG A 73 -1.19 5.29 12.93
C ARG A 73 -0.96 5.46 11.44
N GLU A 74 0.08 6.20 11.07
CA GLU A 74 0.46 6.44 9.68
C GLU A 74 0.81 5.13 8.95
N ALA A 75 1.56 4.23 9.59
CA ALA A 75 1.86 2.92 9.01
C ALA A 75 0.59 2.11 8.72
N LEU A 76 -0.36 2.08 9.66
CA LEU A 76 -1.63 1.37 9.50
C LEU A 76 -2.52 1.98 8.40
N VAL A 77 -2.52 3.31 8.26
CA VAL A 77 -3.20 4.01 7.16
C VAL A 77 -2.55 3.65 5.82
N LYS A 78 -1.22 3.72 5.72
CA LYS A 78 -0.51 3.35 4.48
C LYS A 78 -0.68 1.88 4.11
N ALA A 79 -0.74 0.99 5.10
CA ALA A 79 -0.99 -0.43 4.88
C ALA A 79 -2.35 -0.71 4.21
N SER A 80 -3.33 0.20 4.31
CA SER A 80 -4.63 0.04 3.64
C SER A 80 -4.51 -0.10 2.11
N ALA A 81 -3.47 0.47 1.51
CA ALA A 81 -3.20 0.36 0.07
C ALA A 81 -2.97 -1.08 -0.40
N VAL A 82 -2.57 -1.98 0.50
CA VAL A 82 -2.31 -3.40 0.18
C VAL A 82 -3.11 -4.37 1.06
N GLY A 83 -3.66 -3.90 2.18
CA GLY A 83 -4.41 -4.70 3.15
C GLY A 83 -5.92 -4.41 3.21
N GLY A 84 -6.37 -3.32 2.57
CA GLY A 84 -7.75 -2.86 2.59
C GLY A 84 -8.15 -2.13 3.87
N LEU A 85 -9.19 -1.30 3.78
CA LEU A 85 -9.72 -0.51 4.89
C LEU A 85 -10.23 -1.34 6.09
N PRO A 86 -10.91 -2.51 5.93
CA PRO A 86 -11.47 -3.22 7.08
C PRO A 86 -10.42 -3.62 8.13
N LYS A 87 -9.26 -4.14 7.69
CA LYS A 87 -8.16 -4.51 8.60
C LYS A 87 -7.55 -3.27 9.26
N THR A 88 -7.34 -2.20 8.48
CA THR A 88 -6.84 -0.92 8.98
C THR A 88 -7.78 -0.31 10.04
N ILE A 89 -9.10 -0.32 9.81
CA ILE A 89 -10.10 0.20 10.77
C ILE A 89 -10.00 -0.59 12.07
N ASN A 90 -10.05 -1.92 12.02
CA ASN A 90 -9.97 -2.76 13.21
C ASN A 90 -8.66 -2.53 13.98
N ALA A 91 -7.54 -2.41 13.27
CA ALA A 91 -6.24 -2.15 13.86
C ALA A 91 -6.16 -0.79 14.56
N LEU A 92 -6.63 0.28 13.91
CA LEU A 92 -6.66 1.62 14.47
C LEU A 92 -7.62 1.73 15.66
N MET A 93 -8.77 1.06 15.61
CA MET A 93 -9.71 1.03 16.74
C MET A 93 -9.15 0.29 17.95
N ALA A 94 -8.46 -0.85 17.73
CA ALA A 94 -7.78 -1.56 18.80
C ALA A 94 -6.66 -0.71 19.43
N MET A 95 -5.86 -0.02 18.62
CA MET A 95 -4.84 0.91 19.10
C MET A 95 -5.45 2.08 19.89
N LYS A 96 -6.51 2.71 19.36
CA LYS A 96 -7.23 3.81 20.03
C LYS A 96 -7.70 3.43 21.43
N ALA A 97 -8.17 2.20 21.63
CA ALA A 97 -8.68 1.74 22.91
C ALA A 97 -7.67 1.78 24.06
N VAL A 98 -6.36 1.79 23.74
CA VAL A 98 -5.27 1.90 24.73
C VAL A 98 -4.44 3.17 24.60
N THR A 99 -4.80 4.08 23.69
CA THR A 99 -4.06 5.33 23.49
C THR A 99 -4.50 6.37 24.52
N PRO A 100 -3.59 6.90 25.37
CA PRO A 100 -3.89 8.01 26.27
C PRO A 100 -4.46 9.22 25.51
N SER A 101 -5.40 9.95 26.13
CA SER A 101 -6.09 11.07 25.47
C SER A 101 -5.16 12.14 24.92
N HIS A 102 -4.09 12.47 25.65
CA HIS A 102 -3.08 13.45 25.23
C HIS A 102 -2.21 12.99 24.03
N LEU A 103 -2.33 11.74 23.59
CA LEU A 103 -1.66 11.18 22.39
C LEU A 103 -2.62 10.98 21.20
N LEU A 104 -3.89 11.36 21.36
CA LEU A 104 -4.90 11.35 20.31
C LEU A 104 -4.93 12.71 19.62
N ASP A 105 -5.17 12.70 18.30
CA ASP A 105 -5.49 13.91 17.55
C ASP A 105 -7.02 14.09 17.60
N ASP A 106 -7.52 15.31 17.85
CA ASP A 106 -8.96 15.56 17.94
C ASP A 106 -9.64 15.61 16.57
N PRO A 107 -10.93 15.19 16.46
CA PRO A 107 -11.67 15.28 15.21
C PRO A 107 -11.81 16.73 14.74
N GLY A 108 -11.21 17.06 13.60
CA GLY A 108 -11.29 18.40 13.02
C GLY A 108 -10.00 19.20 13.15
N ASP A 109 -9.09 18.76 14.02
CA ASP A 109 -7.76 19.36 14.14
C ASP A 109 -6.91 19.15 12.89
N THR A 110 -5.93 20.04 12.73
CA THR A 110 -4.92 19.94 11.69
C THR A 110 -4.07 18.69 11.89
N SER A 111 -4.29 17.68 11.06
CA SER A 111 -3.42 16.49 11.02
C SER A 111 -2.03 16.88 10.48
N PRO A 112 -0.94 16.37 11.06
CA PRO A 112 0.42 16.55 10.52
C PRO A 112 0.63 15.96 9.12
N THR A 113 -0.35 15.21 8.57
CA THR A 113 -0.29 14.70 7.20
C THR A 113 -1.04 15.59 6.22
N THR A 114 -1.80 16.57 6.70
CA THR A 114 -2.63 17.48 5.89
C THR A 114 -3.60 16.80 4.91
N ARG A 115 -3.80 15.47 4.99
CA ARG A 115 -4.58 14.69 4.02
C ARG A 115 -6.02 15.15 3.86
N ARG A 116 -6.62 15.72 4.90
CA ARG A 116 -7.96 16.30 4.82
C ARG A 116 -7.99 17.41 3.77
N HIS A 117 -7.01 18.32 3.83
CA HIS A 117 -6.86 19.39 2.85
C HIS A 117 -6.45 18.86 1.46
N ASP A 118 -5.65 17.77 1.38
CA ASP A 118 -5.32 17.14 0.10
C ASP A 118 -6.56 16.65 -0.67
N VAL A 119 -7.67 16.33 0.02
CA VAL A 119 -8.94 15.88 -0.60
C VAL A 119 -9.85 17.05 -0.94
N GLU A 120 -9.72 18.18 -0.23
CA GLU A 120 -10.54 19.39 -0.43
C GLU A 120 -9.98 20.29 -1.56
N LYS A 121 -8.70 20.17 -1.92
CA LYS A 121 -8.02 20.95 -2.96
C LYS A 121 -8.03 20.27 -4.34
N ASP A 122 -7.66 21.03 -5.37
CA ASP A 122 -7.39 20.52 -6.71
C ASP A 122 -6.35 19.38 -6.68
N SER A 123 -6.68 18.25 -7.31
CA SER A 123 -5.95 17.00 -7.15
C SER A 123 -4.59 16.93 -7.86
N VAL A 124 -4.23 17.93 -8.68
CA VAL A 124 -3.06 17.88 -9.57
C VAL A 124 -1.76 17.72 -8.79
N GLU A 125 -1.48 18.59 -7.82
CA GLU A 125 -0.24 18.54 -7.02
C GLU A 125 -0.10 17.21 -6.27
N ILE A 126 -1.21 16.64 -5.81
CA ILE A 126 -1.25 15.37 -5.07
C ILE A 126 -0.93 14.19 -5.99
N LEU A 127 -1.47 14.22 -7.22
CA LEU A 127 -1.19 13.20 -8.23
C LEU A 127 0.24 13.29 -8.76
N GLU A 128 0.78 14.50 -8.94
CA GLU A 128 2.19 14.73 -9.30
C GLU A 128 3.14 14.21 -8.21
N ARG A 129 2.86 14.52 -6.93
CA ARG A 129 3.59 13.94 -5.79
C ARG A 129 3.53 12.41 -5.82
N GLY A 130 2.37 11.86 -6.15
CA GLY A 130 2.14 10.43 -6.35
C GLY A 130 3.01 9.83 -7.45
N GLU A 131 3.06 10.46 -8.61
CA GLU A 131 3.85 10.03 -9.76
C GLU A 131 5.36 10.10 -9.46
N MET A 132 5.84 11.19 -8.87
CA MET A 132 7.23 11.31 -8.44
C MET A 132 7.63 10.21 -7.45
N PHE A 133 6.74 9.89 -6.51
CA PHE A 133 6.98 8.81 -5.55
C PHE A 133 6.98 7.45 -6.25
N TRP A 134 6.04 7.20 -7.17
CA TRP A 134 5.98 5.99 -7.99
C TRP A 134 7.27 5.78 -8.78
N ASP A 135 7.75 6.81 -9.46
CA ASP A 135 8.99 6.77 -10.24
C ASP A 135 10.21 6.56 -9.36
N ARG A 136 10.25 7.13 -8.15
CA ARG A 136 11.30 6.84 -7.18
C ARG A 136 11.33 5.36 -6.77
N ILE A 137 10.16 4.76 -6.51
CA ILE A 137 10.06 3.36 -6.08
C ILE A 137 10.43 2.40 -7.21
N TYR A 138 9.85 2.56 -8.40
CA TYR A 138 10.01 1.59 -9.49
C TYR A 138 11.15 1.94 -10.46
N GLY A 139 11.65 3.17 -10.46
CA GLY A 139 12.74 3.61 -11.32
C GLY A 139 12.47 3.31 -12.79
N LYS A 140 13.45 2.69 -13.46
CA LYS A 140 13.42 2.43 -14.92
C LYS A 140 12.22 1.61 -15.41
N ILE A 141 11.54 0.85 -14.53
CA ILE A 141 10.40 0.01 -14.91
C ILE A 141 9.04 0.65 -14.60
N SER A 142 9.01 1.87 -14.04
CA SER A 142 7.79 2.55 -13.60
C SER A 142 6.72 2.64 -14.70
N ARG A 143 7.08 3.18 -15.87
CA ARG A 143 6.19 3.29 -17.03
C ARG A 143 5.69 1.94 -17.52
N ARG A 144 6.53 0.92 -17.50
CA ARG A 144 6.14 -0.42 -17.96
C ARG A 144 5.07 -1.01 -17.05
N ILE A 145 5.25 -0.91 -15.73
CA ILE A 145 4.28 -1.44 -14.76
C ILE A 145 2.96 -0.68 -14.85
N MET A 146 2.99 0.65 -14.91
CA MET A 146 1.77 1.46 -15.03
C MET A 146 1.02 1.12 -16.32
N SER A 147 1.73 1.04 -17.45
CA SER A 147 1.13 0.68 -18.74
C SER A 147 0.56 -0.75 -18.78
N GLN A 148 1.06 -1.67 -17.96
CA GLN A 148 0.45 -3.00 -17.82
C GLN A 148 -0.89 -2.91 -17.09
N MET A 149 -0.99 -2.09 -16.05
CA MET A 149 -2.24 -1.86 -15.33
C MET A 149 -3.28 -1.13 -16.20
N GLU A 150 -2.86 -0.17 -17.01
CA GLU A 150 -3.75 0.54 -17.96
C GLU A 150 -4.34 -0.40 -19.01
N ARG A 151 -3.59 -1.44 -19.40
CA ARG A 151 -4.00 -2.39 -20.44
C ARG A 151 -4.52 -3.71 -19.87
N CYS A 152 -4.87 -3.75 -18.58
CA CYS A 152 -5.31 -4.98 -17.93
C CYS A 152 -6.75 -5.40 -18.30
N GLY A 153 -7.45 -4.60 -19.10
CA GLY A 153 -8.84 -4.85 -19.52
C GLY A 153 -9.89 -4.14 -18.64
N THR A 154 -9.45 -3.38 -17.63
CA THR A 154 -10.26 -2.36 -16.94
C THR A 154 -9.49 -1.05 -16.91
N GLU A 155 -10.19 0.06 -17.16
CA GLU A 155 -9.65 1.42 -17.13
C GLU A 155 -9.27 1.85 -15.70
N ASP A 156 -9.85 1.21 -14.68
CA ASP A 156 -9.80 1.71 -13.30
C ASP A 156 -8.57 1.25 -12.51
N LEU A 157 -7.85 0.21 -12.94
CA LEU A 157 -6.75 -0.33 -12.15
C LEU A 157 -5.59 0.66 -12.03
N ALA A 158 -5.17 1.25 -13.15
CA ALA A 158 -4.10 2.25 -13.15
C ALA A 158 -4.52 3.54 -12.44
N VAL A 159 -5.78 3.95 -12.60
CA VAL A 159 -6.36 5.10 -11.88
C VAL A 159 -6.35 4.85 -10.37
N THR A 160 -6.78 3.67 -9.93
CA THR A 160 -6.76 3.27 -8.52
C THR A 160 -5.34 3.28 -7.96
N ALA A 161 -4.36 2.77 -8.71
CA ALA A 161 -2.95 2.84 -8.32
C ALA A 161 -2.48 4.29 -8.16
N ARG A 162 -2.79 5.18 -9.12
CA ARG A 162 -2.46 6.61 -9.04
C ARG A 162 -3.08 7.28 -7.82
N LEU A 163 -4.34 6.98 -7.49
CA LEU A 163 -5.01 7.51 -6.30
C LEU A 163 -4.33 7.04 -5.01
N MET A 164 -4.00 5.75 -4.90
CA MET A 164 -3.28 5.21 -3.74
C MET A 164 -1.90 5.86 -3.58
N TYR A 165 -1.16 6.03 -4.68
CA TYR A 165 0.15 6.68 -4.63
C TYR A 165 0.05 8.18 -4.30
N GLY A 166 -0.90 8.90 -4.88
CA GLY A 166 -1.11 10.32 -4.61
C GLY A 166 -1.54 10.59 -3.16
N HIS A 167 -2.67 10.03 -2.74
CA HIS A 167 -3.28 10.40 -1.45
C HIS A 167 -2.73 9.65 -0.24
N ILE A 168 -2.26 8.41 -0.42
CA ILE A 168 -1.89 7.54 0.71
C ILE A 168 -0.38 7.41 0.84
N LEU A 169 0.30 6.94 -0.21
CA LEU A 169 1.68 6.47 -0.10
C LEU A 169 2.71 7.59 -0.22
N SER A 170 2.52 8.56 -1.10
CA SER A 170 3.51 9.61 -1.39
C SER A 170 3.65 10.67 -0.32
N ASN A 171 2.71 10.78 0.62
CA ASN A 171 2.81 11.71 1.73
C ASN A 171 3.90 11.25 2.72
N THR A 172 5.01 11.97 2.78
CA THR A 172 6.16 11.60 3.64
C THR A 172 6.34 12.51 4.84
N GLN A 173 5.27 13.18 5.31
CA GLN A 173 5.36 14.11 6.45
C GLN A 173 5.64 13.39 7.79
N ILE A 174 5.18 12.14 7.94
CA ILE A 174 5.39 11.32 9.15
C ILE A 174 6.34 10.14 8.90
N LEU A 175 6.10 9.37 7.84
CA LEU A 175 6.96 8.26 7.42
C LEU A 175 7.67 8.63 6.12
N SER A 176 8.99 8.54 6.12
CA SER A 176 9.82 8.76 4.94
C SER A 176 9.54 7.75 3.82
N ALA A 177 10.12 7.98 2.64
CA ALA A 177 10.00 7.07 1.50
C ALA A 177 10.51 5.63 1.78
N PRO A 178 11.69 5.40 2.41
CA PRO A 178 12.11 4.04 2.76
C PRO A 178 11.20 3.40 3.81
N GLU A 179 10.77 4.16 4.83
CA GLU A 179 9.84 3.66 5.85
C GLU A 179 8.48 3.25 5.28
N THR A 180 7.98 4.03 4.32
CA THR A 180 6.78 3.69 3.55
C THR A 180 6.97 2.37 2.79
N SER A 181 8.14 2.15 2.19
CA SER A 181 8.45 0.87 1.54
C SER A 181 8.53 -0.29 2.55
N PHE A 182 9.04 -0.07 3.76
CA PHE A 182 9.04 -1.07 4.83
C PHE A 182 7.62 -1.46 5.25
N VAL A 183 6.69 -0.50 5.33
CA VAL A 183 5.26 -0.77 5.58
C VAL A 183 4.69 -1.64 4.47
N LEU A 184 4.99 -1.36 3.21
CA LEU A 184 4.49 -2.17 2.10
C LEU A 184 5.12 -3.57 2.08
N ILE A 185 6.41 -3.72 2.38
CA ILE A 185 7.05 -5.04 2.57
C ILE A 185 6.34 -5.82 3.69
N ALA A 186 6.09 -5.18 4.83
CA ALA A 186 5.37 -5.77 5.96
C ALA A 186 3.93 -6.15 5.62
N GLY A 187 3.30 -5.40 4.71
CA GLY A 187 1.94 -5.68 4.26
C GLY A 187 1.85 -6.79 3.21
N LEU A 188 2.87 -6.96 2.37
CA LEU A 188 2.84 -7.86 1.22
C LEU A 188 3.32 -9.29 1.55
N ILE A 189 4.31 -9.44 2.45
CA ILE A 189 4.83 -10.77 2.82
C ILE A 189 3.74 -11.70 3.38
N PRO A 190 2.88 -11.28 4.34
CA PRO A 190 1.89 -12.19 4.93
C PRO A 190 0.76 -12.60 3.96
N GLN A 191 0.65 -11.93 2.80
CA GLN A 191 -0.36 -12.19 1.79
C GLN A 191 0.19 -13.01 0.60
N ASP A 192 1.48 -13.36 0.61
CA ASP A 192 2.19 -14.07 -0.46
C ASP A 192 2.09 -13.43 -1.87
N VAL A 193 1.95 -12.11 -1.94
CA VAL A 193 1.85 -11.35 -3.21
C VAL A 193 3.23 -10.96 -3.75
N ASN A 194 4.01 -11.97 -4.11
CA ASN A 194 5.41 -11.84 -4.54
C ASN A 194 5.67 -10.89 -5.74
N PRO A 195 4.80 -10.82 -6.78
CA PRO A 195 5.02 -9.88 -7.88
C PRO A 195 5.11 -8.42 -7.41
N GLN A 196 4.25 -8.03 -6.47
CA GLN A 196 4.24 -6.69 -5.87
C GLN A 196 5.41 -6.54 -4.89
N LEU A 197 5.66 -7.55 -4.04
CA LEU A 197 6.76 -7.53 -3.06
C LEU A 197 8.12 -7.23 -3.69
N LYS A 198 8.43 -7.83 -4.85
CA LYS A 198 9.70 -7.58 -5.57
C LYS A 198 9.93 -6.10 -5.88
N GLY A 199 8.87 -5.41 -6.29
CA GLY A 199 8.90 -3.97 -6.56
C GLY A 199 9.27 -3.17 -5.32
N HIS A 200 8.66 -3.49 -4.18
CA HIS A 200 8.89 -2.75 -2.93
C HIS A 200 10.21 -3.09 -2.22
N LEU A 201 10.73 -4.31 -2.38
CA LEU A 201 12.08 -4.66 -1.91
C LEU A 201 13.14 -3.82 -2.64
N ARG A 202 13.04 -3.71 -3.97
CA ARG A 202 13.94 -2.85 -4.75
C ARG A 202 13.64 -1.37 -4.51
N GLY A 203 12.37 -1.03 -4.37
CA GLY A 203 11.90 0.34 -4.13
C GLY A 203 12.38 0.92 -2.82
N ALA A 204 12.48 0.12 -1.74
CA ALA A 204 13.10 0.54 -0.50
C ALA A 204 14.56 0.99 -0.72
N LEU A 205 15.32 0.24 -1.51
CA LEU A 205 16.71 0.60 -1.86
C LEU A 205 16.76 1.88 -2.71
N ASN A 206 15.88 2.01 -3.71
CA ASN A 206 15.78 3.22 -4.52
C ASN A 206 15.34 4.43 -3.68
N ALA A 207 14.60 4.20 -2.59
CA ALA A 207 14.18 5.22 -1.65
C ALA A 207 15.28 5.62 -0.64
N GLY A 208 16.40 4.90 -0.60
CA GLY A 208 17.56 5.21 0.25
C GLY A 208 17.81 4.24 1.41
N ALA A 209 17.05 3.15 1.53
CA ALA A 209 17.32 2.11 2.51
C ALA A 209 18.59 1.32 2.14
N SER A 210 19.33 0.86 3.15
CA SER A 210 20.39 -0.11 2.98
C SER A 210 19.85 -1.53 2.74
N LYS A 211 20.69 -2.40 2.16
CA LYS A 211 20.33 -3.81 1.98
C LYS A 211 20.11 -4.53 3.32
N ASP A 212 20.87 -4.16 4.34
CA ASP A 212 20.80 -4.76 5.67
C ASP A 212 19.48 -4.39 6.36
N GLU A 213 19.03 -3.14 6.22
CA GLU A 213 17.72 -2.71 6.71
C GLU A 213 16.59 -3.46 6.01
N VAL A 214 16.60 -3.54 4.68
CA VAL A 214 15.56 -4.28 3.93
C VAL A 214 15.51 -5.75 4.35
N THR A 215 16.68 -6.36 4.57
CA THR A 215 16.79 -7.75 5.04
C THR A 215 16.24 -7.90 6.45
N ALA A 216 16.61 -7.01 7.37
CA ALA A 216 16.13 -7.01 8.75
C ALA A 216 14.60 -6.83 8.85
N VAL A 217 14.03 -5.94 8.04
CA VAL A 217 12.58 -5.74 7.95
C VAL A 217 11.90 -7.02 7.46
N ARG A 218 12.41 -7.63 6.38
CA ARG A 218 11.87 -8.89 5.87
C ARG A 218 11.92 -9.99 6.93
N ASP A 219 13.05 -10.17 7.59
CA ASP A 219 13.24 -11.23 8.59
C ASP A 219 12.33 -11.01 9.81
N LEU A 220 12.12 -9.75 10.24
CA LEU A 220 11.15 -9.42 11.28
C LEU A 220 9.73 -9.85 10.87
N VAL A 221 9.28 -9.49 9.67
CA VAL A 221 7.93 -9.82 9.18
C VAL A 221 7.74 -11.34 9.10
N ILE A 222 8.75 -12.06 8.61
CA ILE A 222 8.75 -13.53 8.56
C ILE A 222 8.59 -14.13 9.95
N ARG A 223 9.37 -13.67 10.93
CA ARG A 223 9.28 -14.15 12.32
C ARG A 223 7.91 -13.91 12.94
N ILE A 224 7.24 -12.81 12.61
CA ILE A 224 5.86 -12.53 13.05
C ILE A 224 4.88 -13.51 12.40
N CYS A 225 5.01 -13.77 11.09
CA CYS A 225 4.21 -14.76 10.37
C CYS A 225 4.37 -16.16 10.98
N GLU A 226 5.61 -16.58 11.26
CA GLU A 226 5.92 -17.86 11.91
C GLU A 226 5.33 -17.94 13.32
N ALA A 227 5.46 -16.88 14.13
CA ALA A 227 4.84 -16.80 15.44
C ALA A 227 3.30 -16.80 15.38
N ALA A 228 2.71 -16.39 14.26
CA ALA A 228 1.28 -16.48 13.98
C ALA A 228 0.84 -17.86 13.45
N GLY A 229 1.77 -18.82 13.30
CA GLY A 229 1.50 -20.17 12.80
C GLY A 229 1.51 -20.31 11.27
N MET A 230 2.05 -19.32 10.54
CA MET A 230 2.31 -19.49 9.11
C MET A 230 3.60 -20.30 8.91
N GLN A 231 3.59 -21.18 7.92
CA GLN A 231 4.76 -21.94 7.50
C GLN A 231 5.26 -21.45 6.15
N LYS A 232 6.57 -21.57 5.95
CA LYS A 232 7.16 -21.32 4.65
C LYS A 232 6.81 -22.47 3.70
N LEU A 233 6.26 -22.18 2.53
CA LEU A 233 6.07 -23.21 1.51
C LEU A 233 7.41 -23.72 0.99
N ASP A 234 7.42 -24.98 0.61
CA ASP A 234 8.52 -25.58 -0.12
C ASP A 234 8.74 -24.89 -1.49
N ALA A 235 9.93 -25.09 -2.05
CA ALA A 235 10.30 -24.52 -3.34
C ALA A 235 9.52 -25.13 -4.53
N SER A 236 8.80 -26.24 -4.30
CA SER A 236 8.00 -26.98 -5.29
C SER A 236 6.53 -26.56 -5.33
N ALA A 237 6.06 -25.75 -4.39
CA ALA A 237 4.67 -25.34 -4.31
C ALA A 237 4.26 -24.54 -5.56
N PRO A 238 3.08 -24.74 -6.16
CA PRO A 238 2.65 -24.02 -7.35
C PRO A 238 2.59 -22.51 -7.12
N GLY A 239 3.06 -21.67 -8.05
CA GLY A 239 2.84 -20.20 -8.04
C GLY A 239 4.08 -19.29 -7.99
N ASP A 240 5.29 -19.82 -8.14
CA ASP A 240 6.43 -18.99 -8.49
C ASP A 240 6.38 -18.79 -10.00
N GLY A 241 7.00 -17.72 -10.47
CA GLY A 241 7.24 -17.56 -11.89
C GLY A 241 8.15 -18.66 -12.48
N GLN A 242 8.21 -19.90 -11.98
CA GLN A 242 8.61 -21.05 -12.80
C GLN A 242 7.56 -21.32 -13.88
N ASP A 243 6.26 -21.20 -13.59
CA ASP A 243 5.24 -21.24 -14.65
C ASP A 243 5.40 -20.05 -15.59
N ASP A 244 5.68 -18.85 -15.07
CA ASP A 244 5.94 -17.67 -15.91
C ASP A 244 7.29 -17.76 -16.66
N ARG A 245 8.33 -18.41 -16.11
CA ARG A 245 9.62 -18.67 -16.80
C ARG A 245 9.49 -19.77 -17.83
N ARG A 246 8.70 -20.80 -17.57
CA ARG A 246 8.38 -21.88 -18.50
C ARG A 246 7.50 -21.35 -19.62
N ALA A 247 6.42 -20.62 -19.32
CA ALA A 247 5.57 -19.95 -20.29
C ALA A 247 6.34 -18.90 -21.11
N LYS A 248 7.25 -18.14 -20.50
CA LYS A 248 8.14 -17.23 -21.23
C LYS A 248 9.14 -17.97 -22.12
N ARG A 249 9.71 -19.09 -21.67
CA ARG A 249 10.60 -19.94 -22.49
C ARG A 249 9.86 -20.58 -23.66
N GLU A 250 8.64 -21.06 -23.43
CA GLU A 250 7.76 -21.64 -24.45
C GLU A 250 7.31 -20.58 -25.46
N ASN A 251 6.91 -19.38 -25.01
CA ASN A 251 6.60 -18.25 -25.91
C ASN A 251 7.83 -17.76 -26.70
N PHE A 252 9.02 -17.74 -26.10
CA PHE A 252 10.26 -17.37 -26.82
C PHE A 252 10.64 -18.44 -27.84
N SER A 253 10.39 -19.72 -27.56
CA SER A 253 10.57 -20.81 -28.51
C SER A 253 9.59 -20.67 -29.68
N GLN A 254 8.29 -20.55 -29.40
CA GLN A 254 7.26 -20.40 -30.42
C GLN A 254 7.49 -19.16 -31.30
N GLN A 255 7.93 -18.03 -30.72
CA GLN A 255 8.30 -16.84 -31.51
C GLN A 255 9.57 -17.02 -32.34
N ARG A 256 10.52 -17.86 -31.92
CA ARG A 256 11.70 -18.24 -32.74
C ARG A 256 11.29 -19.16 -33.88
N ASP A 257 10.41 -20.12 -33.62
CA ASP A 257 9.94 -21.10 -34.59
C ASP A 257 9.08 -20.43 -35.68
N LEU A 258 8.16 -19.52 -35.29
CA LEU A 258 7.38 -18.69 -36.22
C LEU A 258 8.21 -17.71 -37.05
N LYS A 259 9.43 -17.38 -36.61
CA LYS A 259 10.41 -16.59 -37.38
C LYS A 259 11.25 -17.46 -38.30
N ALA A 260 11.51 -18.71 -37.92
CA ALA A 260 12.21 -19.69 -38.76
C ALA A 260 11.34 -20.16 -39.93
N GLU A 261 10.03 -20.37 -39.71
CA GLU A 261 9.07 -20.75 -40.75
C GLU A 261 8.76 -19.63 -41.74
N ARG A 262 9.08 -18.37 -41.41
CA ARG A 262 8.90 -17.20 -42.29
C ARG A 262 10.12 -16.91 -43.18
N CYS A 263 11.12 -17.77 -43.18
CA CYS A 263 12.27 -17.67 -44.07
C CYS A 263 12.13 -18.72 -45.19
N PRO A 264 11.63 -18.35 -46.39
CA PRO A 264 11.63 -19.29 -47.51
C PRO A 264 13.08 -19.62 -47.87
N SER A 265 13.34 -20.93 -48.00
CA SER A 265 14.62 -21.53 -48.35
C SER A 265 15.36 -20.75 -49.45
N ALA A 266 16.51 -20.17 -49.11
CA ALA A 266 17.49 -19.76 -50.11
C ALA A 266 18.21 -21.03 -50.60
N THR A 267 17.69 -21.62 -51.67
CA THR A 267 18.42 -22.60 -52.48
C THR A 267 19.65 -21.94 -53.08
N ASN A 268 20.81 -22.42 -52.64
CA ASN A 268 22.06 -22.59 -53.38
C ASN A 268 22.23 -21.76 -54.66
N GLN A 269 22.69 -20.51 -54.53
CA GLN A 269 23.66 -19.86 -55.43
C GLN A 269 24.02 -18.50 -54.82
N GLY A 270 25.31 -18.23 -54.71
CA GLY A 270 25.85 -17.13 -53.93
C GLY A 270 25.44 -15.76 -54.47
N PHE A 271 24.65 -15.02 -53.68
CA PHE A 271 24.71 -13.57 -53.54
C PHE A 271 24.15 -13.22 -52.15
N GLY A 272 24.99 -12.60 -51.32
CA GLY A 272 24.62 -12.22 -49.95
C GLY A 272 23.53 -11.14 -49.94
N CYS A 273 22.45 -11.39 -49.20
CA CYS A 273 21.45 -10.36 -48.90
C CYS A 273 22.02 -9.40 -47.85
N SER A 274 22.35 -8.18 -48.27
CA SER A 274 22.93 -7.11 -47.43
C SER A 274 22.02 -6.60 -46.30
N ARG A 275 20.80 -7.13 -46.14
CA ARG A 275 19.89 -6.76 -45.04
C ARG A 275 19.97 -7.64 -43.79
N CYS A 276 20.75 -8.72 -43.79
CA CYS A 276 20.90 -9.59 -42.62
C CYS A 276 22.17 -9.37 -41.79
N VAL A 277 23.13 -8.58 -42.27
CA VAL A 277 24.42 -8.38 -41.56
C VAL A 277 24.37 -7.22 -40.56
N GLU A 278 23.49 -6.23 -40.74
CA GLU A 278 23.51 -5.00 -39.93
C GLU A 278 22.78 -5.09 -38.58
N LYS A 279 22.03 -6.17 -38.32
CA LYS A 279 21.37 -6.40 -37.01
C LYS A 279 22.15 -7.30 -36.05
N ARG A 280 23.35 -7.77 -36.43
CA ARG A 280 24.14 -8.67 -35.59
C ARG A 280 25.21 -7.98 -34.73
N CYS A 281 25.42 -6.66 -34.88
CA CYS A 281 26.51 -5.92 -34.21
C CYS A 281 26.08 -4.87 -33.15
N LEU A 282 24.83 -4.86 -32.66
CA LEU A 282 24.40 -3.92 -31.60
C LEU A 282 23.81 -4.61 -30.34
N LEU A 283 24.17 -5.86 -30.07
CA LEU A 283 23.69 -6.59 -28.88
C LEU A 283 24.80 -7.29 -28.08
N THR A 284 26.04 -6.81 -28.15
CA THR A 284 27.13 -7.25 -27.27
C THR A 284 27.68 -6.04 -26.51
N GLY A 285 27.03 -5.71 -25.41
CA GLY A 285 27.48 -4.64 -24.51
C GLY A 285 26.70 -4.66 -23.20
N GLY A 286 27.25 -5.33 -22.19
CA GLY A 286 26.84 -5.16 -20.79
C GLY A 286 25.85 -6.19 -20.23
N ALA A 287 26.14 -7.49 -20.38
CA ALA A 287 25.58 -8.50 -19.47
C ALA A 287 26.23 -8.33 -18.08
N GLY A 288 25.70 -7.42 -17.28
CA GLY A 288 25.87 -7.45 -15.83
C GLY A 288 24.91 -8.49 -15.26
N GLU A 289 25.28 -9.76 -15.32
CA GLU A 289 24.57 -10.84 -14.63
C GLU A 289 24.66 -10.62 -13.11
N PHE A 290 23.62 -10.01 -12.54
CA PHE A 290 23.33 -10.23 -11.13
C PHE A 290 22.78 -11.65 -11.00
N ALA A 291 23.68 -12.59 -10.68
CA ALA A 291 23.28 -13.91 -10.21
C ALA A 291 22.31 -13.74 -9.02
N PRO A 292 21.15 -14.43 -9.01
CA PRO A 292 20.24 -14.36 -7.88
C PRO A 292 20.92 -15.04 -6.68
N SER A 293 21.18 -14.28 -5.60
CA SER A 293 21.57 -14.89 -4.33
C SER A 293 20.47 -15.87 -3.89
N PRO A 294 20.79 -17.16 -3.65
CA PRO A 294 19.82 -18.12 -3.13
C PRO A 294 19.46 -17.69 -1.70
N GLY A 295 18.19 -17.30 -1.47
CA GLY A 295 17.71 -16.94 -0.13
C GLY A 295 16.62 -15.86 -0.06
N LEU A 296 16.43 -15.07 -1.12
CA LEU A 296 15.51 -13.92 -1.12
C LEU A 296 14.02 -14.26 -1.34
N HIS A 297 13.69 -15.50 -1.73
CA HIS A 297 12.33 -15.90 -2.09
C HIS A 297 11.81 -16.94 -1.08
N GLY A 298 10.81 -16.56 -0.30
CA GLY A 298 10.13 -17.43 0.65
C GLY A 298 8.65 -17.13 0.61
N ARG A 299 7.83 -18.14 0.33
CA ARG A 299 6.37 -18.02 0.38
C ARG A 299 5.87 -18.48 1.71
N PHE A 300 4.78 -17.91 2.20
CA PHE A 300 4.18 -18.27 3.49
C PHE A 300 2.73 -18.66 3.31
N VAL A 301 2.34 -19.79 3.88
CA VAL A 301 0.94 -20.27 3.91
C VAL A 301 0.60 -20.70 5.34
N TYR A 302 -0.65 -20.52 5.75
CA TYR A 302 -1.15 -21.10 6.99
C TYR A 302 -1.24 -22.63 6.85
N GLU A 303 -0.64 -23.40 7.75
CA GLU A 303 -0.82 -24.86 7.81
C GLU A 303 -2.27 -25.26 8.14
N THR A 304 -3.06 -24.30 8.61
CA THR A 304 -4.51 -24.45 8.64
C THR A 304 -5.14 -23.21 8.02
N ALA A 305 -5.63 -23.36 6.79
CA ALA A 305 -7.02 -22.96 6.58
C ALA A 305 -7.87 -23.78 7.56
N GLN A 306 -7.83 -23.45 8.86
CA GLN A 306 -9.01 -23.70 9.64
C GLN A 306 -10.04 -22.86 8.91
N PRO A 307 -11.11 -23.45 8.36
CA PRO A 307 -12.26 -22.64 8.06
C PRO A 307 -12.55 -21.96 9.40
N ARG A 308 -12.26 -20.67 9.52
CA ARG A 308 -13.11 -19.84 10.34
C ARG A 308 -14.44 -20.06 9.67
N VAL A 309 -15.20 -21.04 10.17
CA VAL A 309 -16.61 -21.16 9.92
C VAL A 309 -17.07 -19.75 10.16
N LEU A 310 -17.41 -19.08 9.05
CA LEU A 310 -18.09 -17.81 9.10
C LEU A 310 -19.42 -18.20 9.73
N ARG A 311 -19.47 -18.28 11.06
CA ARG A 311 -20.73 -18.12 11.77
C ARG A 311 -21.08 -16.68 11.52
N MET A 312 -21.66 -16.40 10.35
CA MET A 312 -22.63 -15.33 10.26
C MET A 312 -23.58 -15.64 11.42
N ARG A 313 -23.48 -14.85 12.49
CA ARG A 313 -24.62 -14.76 13.37
C ARG A 313 -25.68 -14.14 12.49
N ASP A 314 -26.73 -14.89 12.20
CA ASP A 314 -27.97 -14.36 11.61
C ASP A 314 -28.54 -13.35 12.61
N GLU A 315 -27.96 -12.16 12.65
CA GLU A 315 -28.44 -11.02 13.43
C GLU A 315 -29.40 -10.17 12.59
N ALA A 316 -29.56 -10.51 11.31
CA ALA A 316 -30.48 -9.88 10.36
C ALA A 316 -31.97 -10.26 10.58
N THR A 317 -32.30 -11.15 11.52
CA THR A 317 -33.70 -11.57 11.79
C THR A 317 -34.23 -11.17 13.17
N ARG A 318 -33.52 -10.33 13.94
CA ARG A 318 -34.08 -9.70 15.15
C ARG A 318 -34.48 -8.25 14.91
N THR A 319 -35.47 -8.05 14.05
CA THR A 319 -36.37 -6.90 14.18
C THR A 319 -37.66 -7.38 14.84
N SER A 320 -37.80 -6.93 16.07
CA SER A 320 -38.91 -7.06 17.00
C SER A 320 -40.28 -7.01 16.33
N SER A 321 -41.07 -8.07 16.53
CA SER A 321 -42.53 -8.03 16.52
C SER A 321 -43.01 -6.93 17.46
N TYR A 322 -43.48 -5.82 16.90
CA TYR A 322 -44.20 -4.79 17.66
C TYR A 322 -45.50 -5.42 18.16
N SER A 323 -45.49 -5.83 19.42
CA SER A 323 -46.71 -6.20 20.14
C SER A 323 -47.56 -4.96 20.31
N SER A 324 -48.74 -5.00 19.70
CA SER A 324 -49.88 -4.15 19.98
C SER A 324 -50.15 -4.06 21.50
N MET A 325 -50.22 -2.84 22.02
CA MET A 325 -50.78 -2.50 23.33
C MET A 325 -51.98 -1.57 23.12
N PRO A 326 -53.02 -1.65 23.98
CA PRO A 326 -54.36 -1.17 23.67
C PRO A 326 -54.55 0.32 23.96
N SER A 327 -55.44 0.91 23.17
CA SER A 327 -55.94 2.28 23.26
C SER A 327 -56.76 2.53 24.53
N GLY A 328 -56.30 3.46 25.38
CA GLY A 328 -57.10 4.12 26.42
C GLY A 328 -57.57 5.51 25.94
N PRO A 329 -58.73 6.02 26.39
CA PRO A 329 -59.34 7.20 25.81
C PRO A 329 -58.83 8.53 26.40
N ALA A 330 -59.06 9.56 25.60
CA ALA A 330 -58.59 10.94 25.68
C ALA A 330 -58.92 11.70 26.97
N SER A 331 -58.02 12.63 27.32
CA SER A 331 -58.37 13.87 27.99
C SER A 331 -57.60 15.02 27.33
N SER A 332 -58.37 15.99 26.86
CA SER A 332 -57.95 17.23 26.23
C SER A 332 -57.27 18.16 27.22
N GLU A 333 -56.17 18.79 26.83
CA GLU A 333 -55.91 20.17 27.23
C GLU A 333 -54.99 20.85 26.20
N ARG A 334 -55.44 22.03 25.79
CA ARG A 334 -54.90 22.84 24.70
C ARG A 334 -54.05 23.92 25.38
N VAL A 335 -52.76 23.99 25.08
CA VAL A 335 -51.95 25.18 25.36
C VAL A 335 -51.14 25.51 24.11
N SER A 336 -51.46 26.68 23.58
CA SER A 336 -50.83 27.35 22.45
C SER A 336 -49.43 27.84 22.82
N GLU A 337 -48.47 27.78 21.90
CA GLU A 337 -47.42 28.81 21.81
C GLU A 337 -46.71 28.77 20.44
N ASP A 338 -46.36 29.98 20.00
CA ASP A 338 -45.94 30.43 18.66
C ASP A 338 -44.64 29.81 18.11
N MET A 339 -44.61 29.63 16.78
CA MET A 339 -43.41 29.41 15.97
C MET A 339 -43.39 30.40 14.80
N PRO A 340 -42.33 31.22 14.62
CA PRO A 340 -42.24 32.10 13.45
C PRO A 340 -41.71 31.35 12.23
N SER A 341 -42.45 31.51 11.14
CA SER A 341 -42.17 31.01 9.80
C SER A 341 -40.90 31.63 9.21
N ARG A 342 -39.98 30.80 8.67
CA ARG A 342 -38.89 31.26 7.80
C ARG A 342 -39.16 30.84 6.36
N ASN A 343 -39.28 31.86 5.52
CA ASN A 343 -39.48 31.81 4.07
C ASN A 343 -38.38 31.02 3.35
N HIS A 344 -38.80 30.13 2.44
CA HIS A 344 -37.99 29.62 1.36
C HIS A 344 -37.86 30.67 0.24
N THR A 345 -36.64 31.04 -0.13
CA THR A 345 -36.32 31.70 -1.40
C THR A 345 -35.69 30.69 -2.36
N PRO A 346 -36.15 30.57 -3.62
CA PRO A 346 -35.54 29.69 -4.61
C PRO A 346 -34.33 30.37 -5.29
N HIS A 347 -33.26 29.60 -5.51
CA HIS A 347 -32.06 30.03 -6.26
C HIS A 347 -32.33 30.13 -7.77
N PRO A 348 -31.70 31.07 -8.50
CA PRO A 348 -31.80 31.16 -9.96
C PRO A 348 -30.81 30.21 -10.69
N PRO A 349 -31.06 29.85 -11.96
CA PRO A 349 -30.27 28.86 -12.69
C PRO A 349 -28.95 29.43 -13.25
N PHE A 350 -27.95 28.54 -13.38
CA PHE A 350 -26.62 28.80 -13.93
C PHE A 350 -26.64 29.32 -15.39
N PRO A 351 -25.75 30.25 -15.78
CA PRO A 351 -25.58 30.62 -17.17
C PRO A 351 -24.63 29.67 -17.93
N SER A 352 -25.03 29.38 -19.16
CA SER A 352 -24.40 28.56 -20.18
C SER A 352 -23.09 29.13 -20.76
N THR A 353 -22.23 28.21 -21.21
CA THR A 353 -20.93 28.36 -21.90
C THR A 353 -20.83 29.44 -23.00
N PRO A 354 -19.68 30.11 -23.16
CA PRO A 354 -19.38 30.95 -24.33
C PRO A 354 -18.59 30.19 -25.43
N PRO A 355 -18.57 30.71 -26.69
CA PRO A 355 -18.14 29.97 -27.88
C PRO A 355 -16.64 30.09 -28.20
N ARG A 356 -16.14 29.11 -28.96
CA ARG A 356 -14.81 29.05 -29.58
C ARG A 356 -14.57 30.23 -30.55
N ARG A 357 -13.37 30.82 -30.51
CA ARG A 357 -12.81 31.63 -31.61
C ARG A 357 -11.53 30.99 -32.16
N HIS A 358 -11.48 30.88 -33.48
CA HIS A 358 -10.31 30.50 -34.27
C HIS A 358 -9.38 31.69 -34.50
N GLY A 359 -8.07 31.42 -34.42
CA GLY A 359 -7.01 31.94 -35.30
C GLY A 359 -6.46 33.34 -35.04
N LEU A 360 -5.16 33.45 -34.75
CA LEU A 360 -4.15 34.01 -35.68
C LEU A 360 -2.73 33.92 -35.09
N HIS A 361 -1.79 33.65 -36.00
CA HIS A 361 -0.33 33.58 -35.82
C HIS A 361 0.28 34.85 -35.20
N SER A 362 1.34 34.68 -34.39
CA SER A 362 2.54 35.54 -34.39
C SER A 362 3.72 34.83 -33.70
N THR A 363 4.88 34.89 -34.33
CA THR A 363 6.19 34.30 -34.00
C THR A 363 6.94 35.02 -32.86
N PRO A 364 8.02 34.42 -32.29
CA PRO A 364 8.61 34.85 -31.02
C PRO A 364 9.66 35.95 -31.20
N GLN A 365 9.76 36.84 -30.20
CA GLN A 365 10.91 37.73 -30.03
C GLN A 365 11.70 37.33 -28.78
N ASP A 366 13.00 37.14 -29.02
CA ASP A 366 14.09 37.15 -28.06
C ASP A 366 13.98 38.30 -27.06
N ASN A 367 14.40 38.05 -25.83
CA ASN A 367 15.10 39.07 -25.04
C ASN A 367 16.09 38.43 -24.07
N THR A 368 17.35 38.63 -24.40
CA THR A 368 18.53 38.53 -23.54
C THR A 368 18.73 39.84 -22.76
N HIS A 369 19.36 39.71 -21.58
CA HIS A 369 19.98 40.75 -20.73
C HIS A 369 19.06 41.70 -19.91
N LEU A 370 18.97 41.46 -18.59
CA LEU A 370 19.88 41.98 -17.57
C LEU A 370 19.75 41.18 -16.26
#